data_AF-A0A920QW86-F1
#
_entry.id   AF-A0A920QW86-F1
#
_cell.length_a   1.000
_cell.length_b   1.000
_cell.length_c   1.000
_cell.angle_alpha   90.00
_cell.angle_beta   90.00
_cell.angle_gamma   90.00
#
_symmetry.space_group_name_H-M   'P 1'
#
loop_
_entity.id
_entity.type
_entity.pdbx_description
1 polymer ?
#
loop_
_entity_poly.entity_id
_entity_poly.type
_entity_poly.pdbx_seq_one_letter_code
_entity_poly.pdbx_strand_id
1 'polypeptide(L)'
;MFRYEKPQKARYRQFHQLDVEAIGYAGPEVDAELIVMSARLWERLGLESPMLEFNSLGTPQARAGYREALQAYFSQSGGKLDAESLQRLERNPLRILDSKNPDLEALIAGAPELTDYLDDDSKAHFERLQQLLDDVNVGYELNTRLVRGLDYYSRTVFEWVTDRLGAQSAICSGGRYDGL
;
A
#
# COMPACT_ATOMS: atom_id res chain seq x y z
N MET A 1 -5.76 -20.34 0.44
CA MET A 1 -5.27 -19.68 -0.79
C MET A 1 -4.12 -20.47 -1.41
N PHE A 2 -3.99 -20.43 -2.73
CA PHE A 2 -2.91 -21.07 -3.49
C PHE A 2 -2.22 -20.03 -4.39
N ARG A 3 -0.89 -20.01 -4.40
CA ARG A 3 -0.09 -19.16 -5.30
C ARG A 3 1.10 -19.91 -5.86
N TYR A 4 1.34 -19.77 -7.16
CA TYR A 4 2.51 -20.35 -7.81
C TYR A 4 3.65 -19.33 -7.78
N GLU A 5 4.44 -19.35 -6.71
CA GLU A 5 5.62 -18.51 -6.55
C GLU A 5 6.89 -19.35 -6.32
N LYS A 6 8.06 -18.72 -6.52
CA LYS A 6 9.34 -19.31 -6.14
C LYS A 6 9.37 -19.54 -4.61
N PRO A 7 9.84 -20.70 -4.12
CA PRO A 7 9.93 -20.95 -2.69
C PRO A 7 10.82 -19.92 -1.99
N GLN A 8 10.29 -19.31 -0.93
CA GLN A 8 11.02 -18.40 -0.04
C GLN A 8 10.54 -18.64 1.39
N LYS A 9 11.32 -18.25 2.40
CA LYS A 9 10.93 -18.34 3.82
C LYS A 9 9.56 -17.66 4.01
N ALA A 10 8.63 -18.31 4.72
CA ALA A 10 7.25 -17.86 4.96
C ALA A 10 6.35 -17.62 3.70
N ARG A 11 6.84 -17.87 2.48
CA ARG A 11 6.04 -17.87 1.24
C ARG A 11 5.67 -19.28 0.82
N TYR A 12 4.54 -19.74 1.33
CA TYR A 12 3.98 -21.02 0.97
C TYR A 12 3.18 -20.96 -0.33
N ARG A 13 3.21 -22.07 -1.09
CA ARG A 13 2.33 -22.27 -2.24
C ARG A 13 0.87 -22.50 -1.85
N GLN A 14 0.65 -23.03 -0.64
CA GLN A 14 -0.66 -23.14 0.00
C GLN A 14 -0.57 -22.47 1.37
N PHE A 15 -1.47 -21.55 1.66
CA PHE A 15 -1.54 -20.85 2.94
C PHE A 15 -2.99 -20.55 3.32
N HIS A 16 -3.18 -20.20 4.59
CA HIS A 16 -4.48 -19.83 5.14
C HIS A 16 -4.48 -18.33 5.39
N GLN A 17 -5.62 -17.69 5.12
CA GLN A 17 -5.85 -16.29 5.42
C GLN A 17 -7.25 -16.13 6.00
N LEU A 18 -7.44 -15.05 6.74
CA LEU A 18 -8.73 -14.58 7.22
C LEU A 18 -8.99 -13.25 6.53
N ASP A 19 -10.14 -13.16 5.87
CA ASP A 19 -10.55 -11.97 5.12
C ASP A 19 -11.78 -11.36 5.79
N VAL A 20 -11.83 -10.03 5.81
CA VAL A 20 -13.00 -9.26 6.26
C VAL A 20 -13.25 -8.20 5.22
N GLU A 21 -14.50 -8.14 4.74
CA GLU A 21 -14.91 -7.22 3.68
C GLU A 21 -16.11 -6.40 4.15
N ALA A 22 -16.10 -5.11 3.82
CA ALA A 22 -17.21 -4.21 4.09
C ALA A 22 -17.68 -3.58 2.78
N ILE A 23 -18.85 -4.01 2.31
CA ILE A 23 -19.38 -3.65 0.98
C ILE A 23 -20.55 -2.67 1.15
N GLY A 24 -20.58 -1.62 0.32
CA GLY A 24 -21.64 -0.62 0.31
C GLY A 24 -21.40 0.60 1.21
N TYR A 25 -20.17 0.76 1.74
CA TYR A 25 -19.78 1.87 2.59
C TYR A 25 -18.77 2.77 1.88
N ALA A 26 -19.12 4.02 1.62
CA ALA A 26 -18.29 4.95 0.86
C ALA A 26 -17.36 5.83 1.73
N GLY A 27 -17.65 5.92 3.02
CA GLY A 27 -16.95 6.80 3.96
C GLY A 27 -15.72 6.15 4.61
N PRO A 28 -14.76 6.95 5.09
CA PRO A 28 -13.53 6.50 5.73
C PRO A 28 -13.74 5.83 7.09
N GLU A 29 -14.95 5.91 7.66
CA GLU A 29 -15.29 5.29 8.94
C GLU A 29 -15.15 3.77 8.88
N VAL A 30 -15.49 3.15 7.75
CA VAL A 30 -15.36 1.70 7.58
C VAL A 30 -13.89 1.29 7.42
N ASP A 31 -13.08 2.12 6.76
CA ASP A 31 -11.65 1.94 6.63
C ASP A 31 -10.99 1.97 8.03
N ALA A 32 -11.38 2.94 8.85
CA ALA A 32 -10.94 3.05 10.24
C ALA A 32 -11.39 1.85 11.07
N GLU A 33 -12.65 1.40 10.94
CA GLU A 33 -13.18 0.25 11.67
C GLU A 33 -12.37 -1.03 11.40
N LEU A 34 -12.03 -1.31 10.14
CA LEU A 34 -11.23 -2.47 9.77
C LEU A 34 -9.79 -2.40 10.31
N ILE A 35 -9.19 -1.20 10.30
CA ILE A 35 -7.86 -0.98 10.88
C ILE A 35 -7.90 -1.16 12.41
N VAL A 36 -8.90 -0.61 13.10
CA VAL A 36 -9.06 -0.76 14.55
C VAL A 36 -9.35 -2.21 14.94
N MET A 37 -10.17 -2.91 14.15
CA MET A 37 -10.43 -4.33 14.35
C MET A 37 -9.14 -5.16 14.28
N SER A 38 -8.27 -4.88 13.30
CA SER A 38 -6.97 -5.56 13.20
C SER A 38 -6.02 -5.17 14.33
N ALA A 39 -5.95 -3.89 14.74
CA ALA A 39 -5.19 -3.47 15.92
C ALA A 39 -5.59 -4.26 17.18
N ARG A 40 -6.89 -4.36 17.46
CA ARG A 40 -7.44 -5.14 18.58
C ARG A 40 -7.15 -6.63 18.47
N LEU A 41 -7.10 -7.17 17.26
CA LEU A 41 -6.75 -8.57 17.03
C LEU A 41 -5.31 -8.84 17.47
N TRP A 42 -4.37 -7.93 17.15
CA TRP A 42 -2.97 -8.06 17.56
C TRP A 42 -2.82 -8.06 19.08
N GLU A 43 -3.49 -7.13 19.77
CA GLU A 43 -3.53 -7.09 21.24
C GLU A 43 -4.05 -8.40 21.84
N ARG A 44 -5.17 -8.92 21.31
CA ARG A 44 -5.79 -10.17 21.80
C ARG A 44 -4.92 -11.40 21.58
N LEU A 45 -4.14 -11.42 20.51
CA LEU A 45 -3.20 -12.49 20.20
C LEU A 45 -1.86 -12.33 20.93
N GLY A 46 -1.63 -11.20 21.62
CA GLY A 46 -0.37 -10.89 22.29
C GLY A 46 0.77 -10.60 21.32
N LEU A 47 0.47 -10.09 20.11
CA LEU A 47 1.50 -9.65 19.16
C LEU A 47 2.05 -8.31 19.62
N GLU A 48 3.34 -8.31 19.98
CA GLU A 48 4.07 -7.09 20.32
C GLU A 48 4.50 -6.35 19.05
N SER A 49 4.26 -5.04 19.03
CA SER A 49 4.84 -4.07 18.09
C SER A 49 4.55 -4.26 16.59
N PRO A 50 3.34 -4.65 16.14
CA PRO A 50 2.99 -4.43 14.75
C PRO A 50 2.83 -2.92 14.50
N MET A 51 3.49 -2.39 13.48
CA MET A 51 3.36 -1.00 13.06
C MET A 51 2.33 -0.91 11.93
N LEU A 52 1.39 0.02 12.02
CA LEU A 52 0.50 0.34 10.92
C LEU A 52 1.20 1.29 9.95
N GLU A 53 1.33 0.86 8.70
CA GLU A 53 1.66 1.75 7.59
C GLU A 53 0.42 1.93 6.72
N PHE A 54 0.09 3.17 6.33
CA PHE A 54 -0.99 3.37 5.37
C PHE A 54 -0.76 4.56 4.42
N ASN A 55 -1.53 4.56 3.34
CA ASN A 55 -1.45 5.52 2.25
C ASN A 55 -2.82 5.68 1.56
N SER A 56 -2.95 6.67 0.69
CA SER A 56 -4.07 6.81 -0.24
C SER A 56 -3.62 6.69 -1.68
N LEU A 57 -4.23 5.78 -2.44
CA LEU A 57 -4.01 5.62 -3.87
C LEU A 57 -4.90 6.51 -4.74
N GLY A 58 -5.69 7.39 -4.12
CA GLY A 58 -6.67 8.24 -4.78
C GLY A 58 -7.72 7.47 -5.59
N THR A 59 -8.47 8.20 -6.40
CA THR A 59 -9.35 7.62 -7.41
C THR A 59 -8.55 7.08 -8.61
N PRO A 60 -9.12 6.20 -9.45
CA PRO A 60 -8.51 5.79 -10.71
C PRO A 60 -8.12 6.98 -11.61
N GLN A 61 -8.91 8.05 -11.59
CA GLN A 61 -8.68 9.28 -12.35
C GLN A 61 -7.46 10.05 -11.83
N ALA A 62 -7.39 10.32 -10.51
CA ALA A 62 -6.21 10.92 -9.88
C ALA A 62 -4.94 10.10 -10.15
N ARG A 63 -5.05 8.77 -10.07
CA ARG A 63 -3.94 7.86 -10.34
C ARG A 63 -3.46 7.90 -11.79
N ALA A 64 -4.31 8.20 -12.75
CA ALA A 64 -3.90 8.34 -14.15
C ALA A 64 -2.87 9.46 -14.32
N GLY A 65 -3.12 10.64 -13.72
CA GLY A 65 -2.18 11.75 -13.74
C GLY A 65 -0.85 11.41 -13.03
N TYR A 66 -0.93 10.70 -11.89
CA TYR A 66 0.27 10.24 -11.21
C TYR A 66 1.10 9.23 -12.03
N ARG A 67 0.43 8.32 -12.74
CA ARG A 67 1.11 7.35 -13.62
C ARG A 67 1.90 8.04 -14.72
N GLU A 68 1.34 9.08 -15.33
CA GLU A 68 2.03 9.88 -16.35
C GLU A 68 3.26 10.58 -15.76
N ALA A 69 3.13 11.18 -14.57
CA ALA A 69 4.25 11.81 -13.88
C ALA A 69 5.38 10.83 -13.55
N LEU A 70 5.05 9.65 -13.02
CA LEU A 70 6.01 8.59 -12.76
C LEU A 70 6.67 8.08 -14.05
N GLN A 71 5.89 7.91 -15.12
CA GLN A 71 6.44 7.47 -16.40
C GLN A 71 7.43 8.50 -16.96
N ALA A 72 7.09 9.79 -16.92
CA ALA A 72 7.97 10.87 -17.34
C ALA A 72 9.25 10.93 -16.49
N TYR A 73 9.13 10.77 -15.17
CA TYR A 73 10.25 10.77 -14.24
C TYR A 73 11.21 9.60 -14.49
N PHE A 74 10.68 8.36 -14.49
CA PHE A 74 11.51 7.17 -14.65
C PHE A 74 12.09 7.03 -16.06
N SER A 75 11.45 7.56 -17.09
CA SER A 75 12.00 7.57 -18.46
C SER A 75 13.25 8.44 -18.58
N GLN A 76 13.40 9.44 -17.71
CA GLN A 76 14.58 10.32 -17.65
C GLN A 76 15.74 9.75 -16.82
N SER A 77 15.58 8.55 -16.25
CA SER A 77 16.57 7.93 -15.35
C SER A 77 17.88 7.50 -16.03
N GLY A 78 18.03 7.67 -17.35
CA GLY A 78 19.29 7.48 -18.06
C GLY A 78 19.80 6.03 -18.07
N GLY A 79 18.89 5.05 -18.11
CA GLY A 79 19.24 3.63 -18.14
C GLY A 79 19.55 3.00 -16.78
N LYS A 80 19.22 3.68 -15.68
CA LYS A 80 19.37 3.14 -14.31
C LYS A 80 18.36 2.03 -13.97
N LEU A 81 17.26 1.93 -14.72
CA LEU A 81 16.23 0.92 -14.47
C LEU A 81 16.73 -0.47 -14.86
N ASP A 82 16.57 -1.44 -13.96
CA ASP A 82 16.74 -2.85 -14.28
C ASP A 82 15.65 -3.36 -15.24
N ALA A 83 15.85 -4.56 -15.80
CA ALA A 83 14.95 -5.14 -16.79
C ALA A 83 13.51 -5.31 -16.29
N GLU A 84 13.31 -5.62 -15.01
CA GLU A 84 11.98 -5.76 -14.43
C GLU A 84 11.30 -4.39 -14.29
N SER A 85 12.06 -3.39 -13.83
CA SER A 85 11.60 -2.02 -13.70
C SER A 85 11.26 -1.38 -15.06
N LEU A 86 11.99 -1.70 -16.13
CA LEU A 86 11.65 -1.31 -17.49
C LEU A 86 10.30 -1.89 -17.95
N GLN A 87 10.03 -3.17 -17.66
CA GLN A 87 8.72 -3.77 -17.98
C GLN A 87 7.58 -3.14 -17.15
N ARG A 88 7.85 -2.83 -15.88
CA ARG A 88 6.90 -2.15 -14.99
C ARG A 88 6.61 -0.72 -15.47
N LEU A 89 7.60 -0.01 -16.00
CA LEU A 89 7.43 1.34 -16.54
C LEU A 89 6.37 1.41 -17.64
N GLU A 90 6.32 0.40 -18.51
CA GLU A 90 5.34 0.32 -19.59
C GLU A 90 3.94 -0.06 -19.10
N ARG A 91 3.84 -0.97 -18.11
CA ARG A 91 2.56 -1.55 -17.68
C ARG A 91 1.94 -0.84 -16.49
N ASN A 92 2.70 -0.65 -15.42
CA ASN A 92 2.24 -0.02 -14.18
C ASN A 92 3.45 0.58 -13.44
N PRO A 93 3.79 1.86 -13.69
CA PRO A 93 5.00 2.49 -13.14
C PRO A 93 4.96 2.61 -11.61
N LEU A 94 3.78 2.54 -10.97
CA LEU A 94 3.68 2.50 -9.51
C LEU A 94 4.45 1.32 -8.94
N ARG A 95 4.48 0.17 -9.64
CA ARG A 95 5.20 -1.03 -9.17
C ARG A 95 6.71 -0.83 -9.05
N ILE A 96 7.27 0.23 -9.63
CA ILE A 96 8.69 0.56 -9.47
C ILE A 96 8.95 1.07 -8.04
N LEU A 97 7.97 1.72 -7.40
CA LEU A 97 8.11 2.27 -6.05
C LEU A 97 8.30 1.20 -4.96
N ASP A 98 7.81 -0.03 -5.19
CA ASP A 98 8.00 -1.20 -4.32
C ASP A 98 9.16 -2.10 -4.80
N SER A 99 10.05 -1.61 -5.66
CA SER A 99 11.24 -2.38 -6.04
C SER A 99 12.14 -2.60 -4.83
N LYS A 100 12.65 -3.82 -4.68
CA LYS A 100 13.66 -4.18 -3.66
C LYS A 100 15.10 -4.10 -4.20
N ASN A 101 15.28 -3.55 -5.39
CA ASN A 101 16.60 -3.35 -5.98
C ASN A 101 17.30 -2.16 -5.28
N PRO A 102 18.41 -2.38 -4.55
CA PRO A 102 19.11 -1.31 -3.83
C PRO A 102 19.64 -0.22 -4.77
N ASP A 103 19.97 -0.56 -6.02
CA ASP A 103 20.47 0.42 -7.00
C ASP A 103 19.40 1.45 -7.40
N LEU A 104 18.12 1.12 -7.18
CA LEU A 104 16.99 2.01 -7.47
C LEU A 104 16.54 2.84 -6.27
N GLU A 105 17.05 2.58 -5.06
CA GLU A 105 16.55 3.21 -3.83
C GLU A 105 16.61 4.74 -3.91
N ALA A 106 17.75 5.29 -4.32
CA ALA A 106 17.93 6.74 -4.49
C ALA A 106 17.04 7.32 -5.61
N LEU A 107 16.80 6.57 -6.68
CA LEU A 107 15.92 7.00 -7.78
C LEU A 107 14.46 7.02 -7.34
N ILE A 108 14.02 5.99 -6.60
CA ILE A 108 12.66 5.87 -6.06
C ILE A 108 12.41 6.96 -5.01
N ALA A 109 13.39 7.25 -4.16
CA ALA A 109 13.29 8.30 -3.15
C ALA A 109 13.10 9.70 -3.75
N GLY A 110 13.51 9.93 -5.00
CA GLY A 110 13.30 11.20 -5.72
C GLY A 110 12.04 11.23 -6.60
N ALA A 111 11.24 10.15 -6.63
CA ALA A 111 10.04 10.11 -7.46
C ALA A 111 8.98 11.09 -6.94
N PRO A 112 8.10 11.61 -7.82
CA PRO A 112 6.92 12.36 -7.41
C PRO A 112 6.11 11.60 -6.36
N GLU A 113 5.51 12.31 -5.40
CA GLU A 113 4.66 11.69 -4.39
C GLU A 113 3.20 11.64 -4.83
N LEU A 114 2.50 10.55 -4.53
CA LEU A 114 1.10 10.38 -4.92
C LEU A 114 0.14 11.36 -4.23
N THR A 115 0.50 11.80 -3.03
CA THR A 115 -0.24 12.78 -2.21
C THR A 115 -0.49 14.09 -2.96
N ASP A 116 0.45 14.52 -3.80
CA ASP A 116 0.33 15.73 -4.63
C ASP A 116 -0.69 15.60 -5.77
N TYR A 117 -1.06 14.37 -6.14
CA TYR A 117 -1.95 14.06 -7.26
C TYR A 117 -3.35 13.63 -6.81
N LEU A 118 -3.60 13.56 -5.50
CA LEU A 118 -4.92 13.22 -4.97
C LEU A 118 -5.96 14.28 -5.34
N ASP A 119 -7.13 13.83 -5.79
CA ASP A 119 -8.33 14.66 -5.88
C ASP A 119 -8.79 15.10 -4.48
N ASP A 120 -9.55 16.20 -4.41
CA ASP A 120 -9.99 16.81 -3.14
C ASP A 120 -10.82 15.84 -2.28
N ASP A 121 -11.66 15.01 -2.91
CA ASP A 121 -12.44 13.98 -2.20
C ASP A 121 -11.53 12.93 -1.57
N SER A 122 -10.49 12.48 -2.29
CA SER A 122 -9.51 11.53 -1.77
C SER A 122 -8.64 12.12 -0.66
N LYS A 123 -8.31 13.43 -0.74
CA LYS A 123 -7.62 14.14 0.35
C LYS A 123 -8.50 14.22 1.59
N ALA A 124 -9.75 14.67 1.45
CA ALA A 124 -10.70 14.76 2.55
C ALA A 124 -10.95 13.38 3.21
N HIS A 125 -11.09 12.33 2.39
CA HIS A 125 -11.23 10.96 2.90
C HIS A 125 -9.99 10.51 3.69
N PHE A 126 -8.79 10.82 3.19
CA PHE A 126 -7.53 10.43 3.83
C PHE A 126 -7.27 11.21 5.12
N GLU A 127 -7.55 12.51 5.15
CA GLU A 127 -7.48 13.35 6.36
C GLU A 127 -8.49 12.89 7.41
N ARG A 128 -9.71 12.56 7.00
CA ARG A 128 -10.74 12.05 7.91
C ARG A 128 -10.35 10.71 8.52
N LEU A 129 -9.75 9.81 7.73
CA LEU A 129 -9.22 8.55 8.24
C LEU A 129 -8.12 8.78 9.30
N GLN A 130 -7.17 9.68 9.05
CA GLN A 130 -6.13 10.04 10.03
C GLN A 130 -6.75 10.50 11.35
N GLN A 131 -7.70 11.43 11.30
CA GLN A 131 -8.41 11.92 12.49
C GLN A 131 -9.10 10.78 13.26
N LEU A 132 -9.78 9.87 12.55
CA LEU A 132 -10.48 8.74 13.17
C LEU A 132 -9.51 7.78 13.88
N LEU A 133 -8.31 7.57 13.33
CA LEU A 133 -7.27 6.74 13.94
C LEU A 133 -6.63 7.43 15.15
N ASP A 134 -6.39 8.75 15.05
CA ASP A 134 -5.90 9.57 16.15
C ASP A 134 -6.88 9.57 17.33
N ASP A 135 -8.17 9.74 17.07
CA ASP A 135 -9.25 9.76 18.08
C ASP A 135 -9.30 8.48 18.93
N VAL A 136 -8.85 7.35 18.36
CA VAL A 136 -8.82 6.03 19.03
C VAL A 136 -7.40 5.59 19.40
N ASN A 137 -6.41 6.48 19.28
CA ASN A 137 -5.01 6.25 19.62
C ASN A 137 -4.36 5.06 18.90
N VAL A 138 -4.70 4.82 17.63
CA VAL A 138 -3.99 3.87 16.78
C VAL A 138 -2.78 4.57 16.17
N GLY A 139 -1.57 4.22 16.61
CA GLY A 139 -0.34 4.75 16.04
C GLY A 139 -0.10 4.24 14.62
N TYR A 140 0.44 5.09 13.75
CA TYR A 140 0.69 4.78 12.35
C TYR A 140 1.88 5.55 11.77
N GLU A 141 2.39 5.07 10.64
CA GLU A 141 3.31 5.77 9.76
C GLU A 141 2.68 5.94 8.37
N LEU A 142 2.80 7.15 7.80
CA LEU A 142 2.38 7.38 6.42
C LEU A 142 3.47 6.89 5.48
N ASN A 143 3.15 5.90 4.64
CA ASN A 143 4.09 5.37 3.66
C ASN A 143 3.61 5.72 2.25
N THR A 144 4.09 6.84 1.70
CA THR A 144 3.73 7.31 0.34
C THR A 144 4.12 6.33 -0.77
N ARG A 145 5.03 5.38 -0.48
CA ARG A 145 5.47 4.31 -1.38
C ARG A 145 4.66 3.02 -1.23
N LEU A 146 3.74 2.96 -0.27
CA LEU A 146 2.85 1.82 -0.11
C LEU A 146 1.89 1.76 -1.28
N VAL A 147 2.28 0.96 -2.28
CA VAL A 147 1.50 0.64 -3.45
C VAL A 147 1.20 -0.85 -3.42
N ARG A 148 -0.07 -1.20 -3.47
CA ARG A 148 -0.47 -2.59 -3.31
C ARG A 148 -0.35 -3.38 -4.61
N GLY A 149 -0.17 -4.68 -4.42
CA GLY A 149 0.10 -5.64 -5.48
C GLY A 149 -1.07 -5.93 -6.44
N LEU A 150 -2.21 -5.26 -6.28
CA LEU A 150 -3.44 -5.49 -7.03
C LEU A 150 -3.97 -4.14 -7.50
N ASP A 151 -4.24 -4.02 -8.79
CA ASP A 151 -4.50 -2.72 -9.41
C ASP A 151 -5.92 -2.18 -9.14
N TYR A 152 -6.77 -2.98 -8.49
CA TYR A 152 -8.17 -2.64 -8.16
C TYR A 152 -8.33 -1.70 -6.96
N TYR A 153 -7.28 -1.50 -6.14
CA TYR A 153 -7.40 -0.64 -4.96
C TYR A 153 -7.69 0.81 -5.36
N SER A 154 -8.44 1.54 -4.54
CA SER A 154 -8.72 2.98 -4.58
C SER A 154 -8.57 3.56 -3.18
N ARG A 155 -8.25 4.85 -3.07
CA ARG A 155 -8.12 5.56 -1.78
C ARG A 155 -7.27 4.73 -0.79
N THR A 156 -7.76 4.46 0.43
CA THR A 156 -7.01 3.83 1.51
C THR A 156 -6.36 2.51 1.09
N VAL A 157 -5.07 2.37 1.38
CA VAL A 157 -4.35 1.10 1.44
C VAL A 157 -3.53 1.07 2.71
N PHE A 158 -3.44 -0.08 3.37
CA PHE A 158 -2.71 -0.21 4.62
C PHE A 158 -2.04 -1.59 4.75
N GLU A 159 -0.99 -1.63 5.56
CA GLU A 159 -0.30 -2.84 5.99
C GLU A 159 0.03 -2.76 7.48
N TRP A 160 -0.08 -3.88 8.17
CA TRP A 160 0.56 -4.05 9.47
C TRP A 160 1.88 -4.78 9.24
N VAL A 161 2.97 -4.16 9.66
CA VAL A 161 4.33 -4.67 9.48
C VAL A 161 5.00 -5.02 10.81
N THR A 162 5.93 -5.96 10.77
CA THR A 162 6.79 -6.34 11.90
C THR A 162 8.24 -6.50 11.46
N ASP A 163 9.17 -6.07 12.31
CA ASP A 163 10.61 -6.25 12.13
C ASP A 163 11.08 -7.69 12.40
N ARG A 164 10.25 -8.51 13.07
CA ARG A 164 10.62 -9.87 13.52
C ARG A 164 10.73 -10.90 12.37
N LEU A 165 10.18 -10.60 11.20
CA LEU A 165 10.09 -11.54 10.08
C LEU A 165 11.09 -11.25 8.94
N GLY A 166 11.95 -10.23 9.09
CA GLY A 166 12.94 -9.86 8.09
C GLY A 166 12.30 -9.31 6.81
N ALA A 167 12.68 -9.83 5.64
CA ALA A 167 12.21 -9.34 4.33
C ALA A 167 10.70 -9.49 4.08
N GLN A 168 9.96 -10.22 4.94
CA GLN A 168 8.51 -10.36 4.89
C GLN A 168 7.88 -9.77 6.15
N SER A 169 7.89 -8.45 6.22
CA SER A 169 7.41 -7.72 7.39
C SER A 169 5.89 -7.64 7.46
N ALA A 170 5.17 -7.64 6.33
CA ALA A 170 3.71 -7.51 6.30
C ALA A 170 2.99 -8.77 6.83
N ILE A 171 2.21 -8.62 7.91
CA ILE A 171 1.41 -9.68 8.56
C ILE A 171 -0.09 -9.53 8.32
N CYS A 172 -0.53 -8.33 7.95
CA CYS A 172 -1.89 -8.03 7.53
C CYS A 172 -1.83 -6.88 6.53
N SER A 173 -2.78 -6.88 5.61
CA SER A 173 -2.84 -5.86 4.58
C SER A 173 -4.26 -5.72 4.09
N GLY A 174 -4.64 -4.51 3.71
CA GLY A 174 -5.97 -4.24 3.18
C GLY A 174 -6.01 -2.92 2.45
N GLY A 175 -7.22 -2.53 2.09
CA GLY A 175 -7.47 -1.27 1.40
C GLY A 175 -8.86 -1.27 0.78
N ARG A 176 -9.26 -0.09 0.33
CA ARG A 176 -10.53 0.16 -0.34
C ARG A 176 -10.45 -0.18 -1.83
N TYR A 177 -11.53 -0.69 -2.41
CA TYR A 177 -11.54 -1.20 -3.79
C TYR A 177 -12.86 -0.91 -4.51
N ASP A 178 -13.24 0.36 -4.60
CA ASP A 178 -14.60 0.76 -5.04
C ASP A 178 -15.00 0.29 -6.46
N GLY A 179 -14.04 -0.07 -7.31
CA GLY A 179 -14.25 -0.45 -8.70
C GLY A 179 -14.21 -1.95 -9.01
N LEU A 180 -14.13 -2.81 -7.99
CA LEU A 180 -14.17 -4.27 -8.14
C LEU A 180 -15.62 -4.81 -8.11
#